data_AF-A0A7W5TIC8-F1
#
_entry.id   AF-A0A7W5TIC8-F1
#
_cell.length_a   1.000
_cell.length_b   1.000
_cell.length_c   1.000
_cell.angle_alpha   90.00
_cell.angle_beta   90.00
_cell.angle_gamma   90.00
#
_symmetry.space_group_name_H-M   'P 1'
#
loop_
_entity.id
_entity.type
_entity.pdbx_description
1 polymer ?
#
loop_
_entity_poly.entity_id
_entity_poly.type
_entity_poly.pdbx_seq_one_letter_code
_entity_poly.pdbx_strand_id
1 'polypeptide(L)' 'MAADIRIPGVSERTIIAAAKTAPGIGGIGSYCNGIVHVDVGPQRRWVDC' A
#
# COMPACT_ATOMS: atom_id res chain seq x y z
N MET A 1 -2.02 11.75 5.26
CA MET A 1 -0.63 11.33 5.57
C MET A 1 -0.36 10.07 4.78
N ALA A 2 0.88 9.84 4.36
CA ALA A 2 1.24 8.67 3.55
C ALA A 2 2.59 8.09 3.98
N ALA A 3 2.83 6.84 3.63
CA ALA A 3 4.08 6.12 3.84
C ALA A 3 4.33 5.13 2.70
N ASP A 4 5.59 4.88 2.41
CA ASP A 4 6.03 3.87 1.45
C ASP A 4 6.69 2.70 2.18
N ILE A 5 6.31 1.47 1.83
CA ILE A 5 6.68 0.26 2.55
C ILE A 5 7.36 -0.73 1.61
N ARG A 6 8.51 -1.25 2.02
CA ARG A 6 9.17 -2.41 1.42
C ARG A 6 9.85 -3.21 2.52
N ILE A 7 9.57 -4.51 2.57
CA ILE A 7 10.11 -5.41 3.60
C ILE A 7 10.85 -6.55 2.89
N PRO A 8 12.18 -6.71 3.07
CA PRO A 8 12.93 -7.82 2.49
C PRO A 8 12.33 -9.17 2.88
N GLY A 9 12.13 -10.05 1.90
CA GLY A 9 11.56 -11.39 2.12
C GLY A 9 10.04 -11.43 2.24
N VAL A 10 9.34 -10.29 2.18
CA VAL A 10 7.87 -10.23 2.18
C VAL A 10 7.38 -9.78 0.81
N SER A 11 6.38 -10.49 0.28
CA SER A 11 5.81 -10.14 -1.02
C SER A 11 4.97 -8.86 -0.93
N GLU A 12 4.97 -8.06 -1.98
CA GLU A 12 4.15 -6.86 -2.11
C GLU A 12 2.65 -7.15 -1.85
N ARG A 13 2.15 -8.27 -2.38
CA ARG A 13 0.77 -8.75 -2.14
C ARG A 13 0.47 -8.93 -0.66
N THR A 14 1.42 -9.42 0.13
CA THR A 14 1.25 -9.59 1.58
C THR A 14 1.14 -8.23 2.27
N ILE A 15 1.96 -7.26 1.87
CA ILE A 15 1.93 -5.89 2.40
C ILE A 15 0.59 -5.23 2.06
N ILE A 16 0.12 -5.35 0.81
CA ILE A 16 -1.18 -4.84 0.35
C ILE A 16 -2.33 -5.48 1.15
N ALA A 17 -2.29 -6.80 1.34
CA ALA A 17 -3.32 -7.51 2.11
C ALA A 17 -3.38 -7.01 3.57
N ALA A 18 -2.22 -6.75 4.18
CA ALA A 18 -2.14 -6.17 5.52
C ALA A 18 -2.63 -4.71 5.56
N ALA A 19 -2.26 -3.89 4.56
CA ALA A 19 -2.70 -2.50 4.49
C ALA A 19 -4.23 -2.37 4.35
N LYS A 20 -4.88 -3.30 3.63
CA LYS A 20 -6.35 -3.33 3.47
C LYS A 20 -7.12 -3.54 4.77
N THR A 21 -6.49 -4.12 5.81
CA THR A 21 -7.14 -4.32 7.11
C THR A 21 -6.89 -3.16 8.08
N ALA A 22 -6.07 -2.18 7.71
CA ALA A 22 -5.74 -1.04 8.58
C ALA A 22 -6.93 -0.07 8.69
N PRO A 23 -7.31 0.37 9.90
CA PRO A 23 -8.37 1.35 10.08
C PRO A 23 -7.96 2.71 9.51
N GLY A 24 -8.88 3.35 8.78
CA GLY A 24 -8.64 4.66 8.20
C GLY A 24 -7.75 4.67 6.96
N ILE A 25 -7.52 3.50 6.35
CA ILE A 25 -6.81 3.42 5.06
C ILE A 25 -7.58 4.18 3.98
N GLY A 26 -6.88 5.09 3.31
CA GLY A 26 -7.40 5.87 2.18
C GLY A 26 -7.07 5.15 0.87
N GLY A 27 -5.84 5.28 0.41
CA GLY A 27 -5.33 4.60 -0.78
C GLY A 27 -4.25 3.57 -0.48
N ILE A 28 -4.16 2.59 -1.38
CA ILE A 28 -3.08 1.62 -1.47
C ILE A 28 -2.70 1.54 -2.95
N GLY A 29 -1.41 1.62 -3.26
CA GLY A 29 -0.89 1.44 -4.62
C GLY A 29 0.47 0.75 -4.62
N SER A 30 0.82 0.11 -5.74
CA SER A 30 2.14 -0.46 -5.96
C SER A 30 2.96 0.34 -6.97
N TYR A 31 4.26 0.44 -6.70
CA TYR A 31 5.24 0.91 -7.66
C TYR A 31 5.91 -0.27 -8.38
N CYS A 32 6.29 -0.09 -9.64
CA CYS A 32 6.98 -1.09 -10.47
C CYS A 32 8.27 -1.69 -9.85
N ASN A 33 8.83 -1.07 -8.80
CA ASN A 33 10.03 -1.53 -8.11
C ASN A 33 9.76 -2.30 -6.80
N GLY A 34 8.50 -2.72 -6.58
CA GLY A 34 8.10 -3.54 -5.43
C GLY A 34 7.94 -2.76 -4.12
N ILE A 35 7.76 -1.44 -4.20
CA ILE A 35 7.41 -0.59 -3.07
C ILE A 35 5.89 -0.40 -3.03
N VAL A 36 5.29 -0.49 -1.85
CA VAL A 36 3.85 -0.25 -1.62
C VAL A 36 3.65 1.13 -1.04
N HIS A 37 2.86 1.96 -1.71
CA HIS A 37 2.35 3.22 -1.18
C HIS A 37 1.09 2.97 -0.35
N VAL A 38 1.00 3.59 0.83
CA VAL A 38 -0.22 3.63 1.64
C VAL A 38 -0.48 5.04 2.13
N ASP A 39 -1.75 5.44 2.13
CA ASP A 39 -2.18 6.72 2.67
C ASP A 39 -3.43 6.58 3.55
N VAL A 40 -3.64 7.55 4.44
CA VAL A 40 -4.84 7.67 5.29
C VAL A 40 -5.71 8.83 4.83
N GLY A 41 -7.03 8.66 4.91
CA GLY A 41 -8.01 9.67 4.51
C GLY A 41 -9.11 9.09 3.61
N PRO A 42 -9.69 9.91 2.69
CA PRO A 42 -10.70 9.44 1.75
C PRO A 42 -10.17 8.29 0.88
N GLN A 43 -11.05 7.32 0.57
CA GLN A 43 -10.65 6.19 -0.25
C GLN A 43 -10.32 6.62 -1.68
N ARG A 44 -9.17 6.18 -2.19
CA ARG A 44 -8.70 6.48 -3.55
C ARG A 44 -8.31 5.21 -4.26
N ARG A 45 -8.71 5.13 -5.53
CA ARG A 45 -8.25 4.07 -6.42
C ARG A 45 -6.90 4.49 -7.01
N TRP A 46 -5.90 3.65 -6.80
CA TRP A 46 -4.60 3.77 -7.45
C TRP A 46 -4.53 2.90 -8.70
N VAL A 47 -3.62 3.27 -9.61
CA VAL A 47 -3.25 2.44 -10.74
C VAL A 47 -1.90 1.82 -10.41
N ASP A 48 -1.94 0.52 -10.23
CA ASP A 48 -0.78 -0.30 -9.92
C ASP A 48 0.08 -0.49 -11.18
N CYS A 49 1.41 -0.60 -10.98
CA CYS A 49 2.22 -1.47 -11.81
C CYS A 49 1.98 -2.92 -11.34
#